data_AF-A0A352X630-F1
#
_entry.id   AF-A0A352X630-F1
#
_cell.length_a   1.000
_cell.length_b   1.000
_cell.length_c   1.000
_cell.angle_alpha   90.00
_cell.angle_beta   90.00
_cell.angle_gamma   90.00
#
_symmetry.space_group_name_H-M   'P 1'
#
loop_
_entity.id
_entity.type
_entity.pdbx_description
1 polymer ?
#
loop_
_entity_poly.entity_id
_entity_poly.type
_entity_poly.pdbx_seq_one_letter_code
_entity_poly.pdbx_strand_id
1 'polypeptide(L)' 'MAFFREYVSPVIILLIFLVSLVAVSARIFLPSDMAVPAPIEEVTPASLQTPNSFNAGLN' A
#
# COMPACT_ATOMS: atom_id res chain seq x y z
N MET A 1 -19.72 42.75 -4.48
CA MET A 1 -18.60 41.97 -5.03
C MET A 1 -18.58 40.55 -4.42
N ALA A 2 -19.69 39.81 -4.52
CA ALA A 2 -19.84 38.48 -3.90
C ALA A 2 -20.09 37.38 -4.96
N PHE A 3 -20.87 37.70 -6.00
CA PHE A 3 -21.21 36.79 -7.11
C PHE A 3 -20.05 35.94 -7.66
N PHE A 4 -18.91 36.55 -7.99
CA PHE A 4 -17.79 35.79 -8.54
C PHE A 4 -17.27 34.75 -7.53
N ARG A 5 -17.09 35.11 -6.26
CA ARG A 5 -16.62 34.16 -5.25
C ARG A 5 -17.68 33.15 -4.84
N GLU A 6 -18.94 33.50 -4.90
CA GLU A 6 -20.04 32.65 -4.42
C GLU A 6 -20.45 31.59 -5.44
N TYR A 7 -20.24 31.83 -6.75
CA TYR A 7 -20.50 30.84 -7.79
C TYR A 7 -19.22 30.21 -8.34
N VAL A 8 -18.15 30.98 -8.55
CA VAL A 8 -16.93 30.46 -9.17
C VAL A 8 -16.11 29.64 -8.17
N SER A 9 -16.01 30.06 -6.90
CA SER A 9 -15.27 29.26 -5.90
C SER A 9 -15.86 27.86 -5.71
N PRO A 10 -17.17 27.66 -5.50
CA PRO A 10 -17.71 26.31 -5.34
C PRO A 10 -17.54 25.45 -6.60
N VAL A 11 -17.65 26.02 -7.81
CA VAL A 11 -17.40 25.27 -9.05
C VAL A 11 -15.93 24.86 -9.17
N ILE A 12 -14.98 25.76 -8.87
CA ILE A 12 -13.55 25.45 -8.88
C ILE A 12 -13.22 24.36 -7.85
N ILE A 13 -13.77 24.45 -6.64
CA ILE A 13 -13.58 23.43 -5.60
C ILE A 13 -14.07 22.07 -6.09
N LEU A 14 -15.25 22.01 -6.72
CA LEU A 14 -15.77 20.76 -7.29
C LEU A 14 -14.90 20.23 -8.43
N LEU A 15 -14.38 21.09 -9.31
CA LEU A 15 -13.47 20.66 -10.37
C LEU A 15 -12.15 20.10 -9.81
N ILE A 16 -11.52 20.80 -8.87
CA ILE A 16 -10.30 20.34 -8.22
C ILE A 16 -10.56 19.04 -7.46
N PHE A 17 -11.69 18.93 -6.77
CA PHE A 17 -12.11 17.72 -6.07
C PHE A 17 -12.26 16.55 -7.03
N LEU A 18 -12.98 16.72 -8.14
CA LEU A 18 -13.16 15.66 -9.15
C LEU A 18 -11.83 15.21 -9.76
N VAL A 19 -10.97 16.17 -10.13
CA VAL A 19 -9.64 15.86 -10.66
C VAL A 19 -8.80 15.14 -9.61
N SER A 20 -8.83 15.59 -8.36
CA SER A 20 -8.09 14.96 -7.26
C SER A 20 -8.60 13.55 -6.99
N LEU A 21 -9.92 13.35 -6.97
CA LEU A 21 -10.56 12.05 -6.79
C LEU A 21 -10.13 11.08 -7.90
N VAL A 22 -10.22 11.49 -9.17
CA VAL A 22 -9.78 10.67 -10.31
C VAL A 22 -8.28 10.40 -10.26
N ALA A 23 -7.45 11.39 -9.99
CA ALA A 23 -6.00 11.24 -9.93
C ALA A 23 -5.58 10.28 -8.81
N VAL A 24 -6.16 10.39 -7.62
CA VAL A 24 -5.87 9.49 -6.50
C VAL A 24 -6.34 8.07 -6.79
N SER A 25 -7.52 7.91 -7.38
CA SER A 25 -8.03 6.58 -7.74
C SER A 25 -7.19 5.94 -8.85
N ALA A 26 -6.84 6.70 -9.89
CA ALA A 26 -6.01 6.22 -10.99
C ALA A 26 -4.60 5.83 -10.54
N ARG A 27 -4.03 6.57 -9.57
CA ARG A 27 -2.69 6.30 -9.04
C ARG A 27 -2.54 4.89 -8.48
N ILE A 28 -3.59 4.32 -7.88
CA ILE A 28 -3.57 2.95 -7.33
C ILE A 28 -3.45 1.88 -8.44
N PHE A 29 -4.01 2.16 -9.61
CA PHE A 29 -3.99 1.25 -10.76
C PHE A 29 -2.81 1.50 -11.72
N LEU A 30 -1.92 2.44 -11.40
CA LEU A 30 -0.77 2.70 -12.24
C LEU A 30 0.23 1.53 -12.11
N PRO A 31 0.85 1.05 -13.20
CA PRO A 31 1.78 -0.08 -13.15
C PRO A 31 2.88 0.08 -12.10
N SER A 32 3.33 1.31 -11.86
CA SER A 32 4.31 1.64 -10.82
C SER A 32 3.82 1.38 -9.39
N ASP A 33 2.53 1.52 -9.10
CA ASP A 33 1.95 1.29 -7.77
C ASP A 33 1.73 -0.22 -7.53
N MET A 34 1.32 -0.96 -8.57
CA MET A 34 1.15 -2.42 -8.50
C MET A 34 2.46 -3.21 -8.65
N ALA A 35 3.56 -2.58 -9.06
CA ALA A 35 4.86 -3.23 -9.24
C ALA A 35 5.63 -3.48 -7.94
N VAL A 36 5.08 -3.08 -6.78
CA VAL A 36 5.71 -3.36 -5.49
C VAL A 36 5.60 -4.86 -5.21
N PRO A 37 6.72 -5.59 -5.09
CA PRO A 37 6.70 -7.02 -4.77
C PRO A 37 5.89 -7.23 -3.50
N ALA A 38 4.96 -8.18 -3.52
CA ALA A 38 4.25 -8.57 -2.32
C ALA A 38 5.27 -8.91 -1.22
N PRO A 39 5.04 -8.51 0.04
CA PRO A 39 5.91 -8.91 1.14
C PRO A 39 6.06 -10.43 1.16
N ILE A 40 7.24 -10.89 0.74
CA ILE A 40 7.66 -12.27 0.90
C ILE A 40 8.33 -12.33 2.28
N GLU A 41 7.52 -12.49 3.32
CA GLU A 41 8.05 -13.10 4.53
C GLU A 41 8.53 -14.48 4.11
N GLU A 42 9.85 -14.71 4.16
CA GLU A 42 10.38 -16.05 4.26
C GLU A 42 9.72 -16.60 5.53
N VAL A 43 8.69 -17.43 5.35
CA VAL A 43 8.07 -18.18 6.44
C VAL A 43 9.18 -19.05 6.97
N THR A 44 9.98 -18.52 7.89
CA THR A 44 10.95 -19.30 8.65
C THR A 44 10.07 -20.23 9.46
N PRO A 45 10.00 -21.53 9.15
CA PRO A 45 9.19 -22.44 9.94
C PRO A 45 9.87 -22.50 11.30
N ALA A 46 9.35 -21.76 12.27
CA ALA A 46 9.77 -21.79 13.67
C ALA A 46 9.53 -23.16 14.34
N SER A 47 9.27 -24.22 13.55
CA SER A 47 8.94 -25.57 13.97
C SER A 47 9.87 -26.66 13.39
N LEU A 48 10.93 -26.32 12.65
CA LEU A 48 11.99 -27.29 12.31
C LEU A 48 13.08 -27.41 13.38
N GLN A 49 12.77 -27.12 14.64
CA GLN A 49 13.53 -27.68 15.76
C GLN A 49 13.12 -29.13 15.92
N THR A 50 13.75 -30.01 15.14
CA THR A 50 13.69 -31.45 15.38
C THR A 50 14.23 -31.73 16.78
N PRO A 51 13.42 -32.28 17.70
CA PRO A 51 13.87 -32.64 19.03
C PRO A 51 14.55 -34.01 18.95
N ASN A 52 15.77 -34.07 18.41
CA ASN A 52 16.56 -35.29 18.41
C ASN A 52 17.73 -35.14 19.37
N SER A 53 17.43 -35.54 20.60
CA SER A 53 18.32 -36.34 21.43
C SER A 53 19.20 -37.30 20.61
N PHE A 54 20.31 -37.71 21.23
CA PHE A 54 21.15 -38.86 20.85
C PHE A 54 22.46 -38.53 20.10
N ASN A 55 23.42 -37.90 20.80
CA ASN A 55 24.80 -38.36 20.68
C ASN A 55 25.46 -38.46 22.06
N ALA A 56 25.29 -39.63 22.64
CA ALA A 56 26.16 -40.17 23.67
C ALA A 56 27.40 -40.75 22.97
N GLY A 57 28.60 -40.33 23.37
CA GLY A 57 29.83 -41.04 23.09
C GLY A 57 30.92 -40.27 22.33
N LEU A 58 32.06 -40.15 23.02
CA LEU A 58 33.41 -40.23 22.45
C LEU A 58 33.92 -39.01 21.65
N ASN A 59 34.49 -38.03 22.35
CA ASN A 59 35.89 -37.59 22.14
C ASN A 59 36.38 -36.82 23.39
#